data_AF-X1H1I8-F1
#
_entry.id   AF-X1H1I8-F1
#
_cell.length_a   1.000
_cell.length_b   1.000
_cell.length_c   1.000
_cell.angle_alpha   90.00
_cell.angle_beta   90.00
_cell.angle_gamma   90.00
#
_symmetry.space_group_name_H-M   'P 1'
#
loop_
_entity.id
_entity.type
_entity.pdbx_description
1 polymer ?
#
loop_
_entity_poly.entity_id
_entity_poly.type
_entity_poly.pdbx_seq_one_letter_code
_entity_poly.pdbx_strand_id
1 'polypeptide(L)'
;MLCEDSFPSGRSIGDPDAFEEERRVFYVAITRAKDQLYLITPSIKPAYRGPQIVRASQFVSELNPKVYKKSSVQFKSQNKKEKMDKKDLFKSAIDLL
;
A
#
# COMPACT_ATOMS: atom_id res chain seq x y z
N MET A 1 3.78 2.90 -4.78
CA MET A 1 3.84 2.00 -3.61
C MET A 1 5.13 1.21 -3.70
N LEU A 2 5.84 1.00 -2.59
CA LEU A 2 7.14 0.30 -2.58
C LEU A 2 6.96 -1.22 -2.58
N CYS A 3 6.36 -1.76 -3.63
CA CYS A 3 6.16 -3.19 -3.84
C CYS A 3 6.56 -3.60 -5.26
N GLU A 4 6.82 -4.89 -5.43
CA GLU A 4 7.12 -5.51 -6.74
C GLU A 4 6.07 -5.13 -7.81
N ASP A 5 6.52 -5.10 -9.06
CA ASP A 5 5.79 -4.63 -10.26
C ASP A 5 5.34 -3.16 -10.27
N SER A 6 5.37 -2.49 -9.11
CA SER A 6 4.96 -1.08 -8.98
C SER A 6 6.16 -0.16 -8.85
N PHE A 7 7.15 -0.54 -8.05
CA PHE A 7 8.40 0.18 -7.91
C PHE A 7 9.52 -0.76 -7.45
N PRO A 8 10.53 -1.06 -8.28
CA PRO A 8 10.69 -0.61 -9.67
C PRO A 8 9.51 -1.05 -10.55
N SER A 9 9.24 -0.27 -11.59
CA SER A 9 8.18 -0.60 -12.55
C SER A 9 8.44 -1.95 -13.19
N GLY A 10 7.40 -2.77 -13.37
CA GLY A 10 7.53 -4.03 -14.10
C GLY A 10 8.10 -3.87 -15.53
N ARG A 11 8.03 -2.65 -16.09
CA ARG A 11 8.59 -2.32 -17.41
C ARG A 11 10.11 -2.14 -17.43
N SER A 12 10.73 -1.80 -16.30
CA SER A 12 12.20 -1.69 -16.22
C SER A 12 12.86 -3.03 -15.94
N ILE A 13 12.08 -4.08 -15.65
CA ILE A 13 12.59 -5.43 -15.46
C ILE A 13 13.12 -5.96 -16.80
N GLY A 14 14.43 -6.22 -16.86
CA GLY A 14 15.12 -6.72 -18.05
C GLY A 14 15.89 -5.66 -18.83
N ASP A 15 15.72 -4.37 -18.49
CA ASP A 15 16.53 -3.27 -19.01
C ASP A 15 17.39 -2.69 -17.87
N PRO A 16 18.71 -2.95 -17.86
CA PRO A 16 19.60 -2.47 -16.80
C PRO A 16 19.61 -0.94 -16.67
N ASP A 17 19.52 -0.20 -17.77
CA ASP A 17 19.60 1.26 -17.74
C ASP A 17 18.33 1.86 -17.16
N ALA A 18 17.16 1.34 -17.56
CA ALA A 18 15.88 1.74 -17.00
C ALA A 18 15.77 1.37 -15.51
N PHE A 19 16.33 0.22 -15.11
CA PHE A 19 16.35 -0.20 -13.71
C PHE A 19 17.22 0.72 -12.84
N GLU A 20 18.39 1.11 -13.34
CA GLU A 20 19.26 2.06 -12.65
C GLU A 20 18.64 3.47 -12.58
N GLU A 21 17.82 3.86 -13.56
CA GLU A 21 17.08 5.11 -13.49
C GLU A 21 16.02 5.10 -12.38
N GLU A 22 15.25 4.02 -12.25
CA GLU A 22 14.31 3.83 -11.13
C GLU A 22 15.04 3.84 -9.76
N ARG A 23 16.27 3.29 -9.71
CA ARG A 23 17.14 3.38 -8.52
C ARG A 23 17.53 4.82 -8.21
N ARG A 24 17.87 5.64 -9.22
CA ARG A 24 18.15 7.07 -9.02
C ARG A 24 16.93 7.80 -8.50
N VAL A 25 15.75 7.50 -9.03
CA VAL A 25 14.48 8.05 -8.53
C VAL A 25 14.28 7.70 -7.04
N PHE A 26 14.55 6.45 -6.64
CA PHE A 26 14.48 6.04 -5.24
C PHE A 26 15.47 6.82 -4.35
N TYR A 27 16.72 6.95 -4.81
CA TYR A 27 17.75 7.70 -4.10
C TYR A 27 17.35 9.16 -3.88
N VAL A 28 16.82 9.82 -4.91
CA VAL A 28 16.31 11.19 -4.79
C VAL A 28 15.18 11.23 -3.78
N ALA A 29 14.20 10.33 -3.86
CA ALA A 29 13.07 10.31 -2.91
C ALA A 29 13.52 10.18 -1.45
N ILE A 30 14.52 9.31 -1.17
CA ILE A 30 15.10 9.15 0.17
C ILE A 30 15.78 10.44 0.63
N THR A 31 16.63 11.03 -0.22
CA THR A 31 17.44 12.20 0.13
C THR A 31 16.67 13.51 0.17
N ARG A 32 15.42 13.54 -0.32
CA ARG A 32 14.50 14.68 -0.12
C ARG A 32 13.94 14.76 1.30
N ALA A 33 13.86 13.64 2.02
CA ALA A 33 13.40 13.66 3.39
C ALA A 33 14.45 14.31 4.30
N LYS A 34 14.06 15.37 5.01
CA LYS A 34 14.94 16.09 5.94
C LYS A 34 14.92 15.47 7.33
N ASP A 35 13.74 15.40 7.95
CA ASP A 35 13.60 15.02 9.36
C ASP A 35 13.10 13.58 9.54
N GLN A 36 12.10 13.15 8.76
CA GLN A 36 11.49 11.82 8.88
C GLN A 36 11.20 11.21 7.51
N LEU A 37 11.52 9.92 7.37
CA LEU A 37 11.25 9.12 6.17
C LEU A 37 10.46 7.87 6.55
N TYR A 38 9.30 7.70 5.93
CA TYR A 38 8.46 6.53 6.09
C TYR A 38 8.37 5.75 4.77
N LEU A 39 8.82 4.50 4.78
CA LEU A 39 8.73 3.59 3.64
C LEU A 39 7.54 2.66 3.85
N ILE A 40 6.55 2.73 2.96
CA ILE A 40 5.29 1.98 3.10
C ILE A 40 5.17 0.97 1.95
N THR A 41 5.05 -0.29 2.34
CA THR A 41 4.81 -1.42 1.45
C THR A 41 3.47 -2.07 1.83
N PRO A 42 2.52 -2.20 0.89
CA PRO A 42 1.30 -2.96 1.12
C PRO A 42 1.61 -4.47 1.18
N SER A 43 0.93 -5.22 2.03
CA SER A 43 1.01 -6.70 2.00
C SER A 43 0.16 -7.31 0.89
N ILE A 44 -0.92 -6.60 0.49
CA ILE A 44 -1.89 -7.04 -0.52
C ILE A 44 -2.19 -5.86 -1.44
N LYS A 45 -2.19 -6.11 -2.74
CA LYS A 45 -2.56 -5.13 -3.78
C LYS A 45 -3.81 -5.63 -4.52
N PRO A 46 -4.79 -4.77 -4.83
CA PRO A 46 -5.89 -5.13 -5.72
C PRO A 46 -5.36 -5.41 -7.12
N ALA A 47 -5.74 -6.54 -7.71
CA ALA A 47 -5.43 -6.89 -9.09
C ALA A 47 -6.69 -7.42 -9.80
N TYR A 48 -6.60 -7.52 -11.13
CA TYR A 48 -7.75 -7.88 -11.97
C TYR A 48 -8.35 -9.25 -11.63
N ARG A 49 -7.50 -10.23 -11.30
CA ARG A 49 -7.92 -11.61 -10.93
C ARG A 49 -8.22 -11.78 -9.43
N GLY A 50 -8.29 -10.68 -8.69
CA GLY A 50 -8.46 -10.67 -7.24
C GLY A 50 -7.26 -10.07 -6.49
N PRO A 51 -7.33 -9.96 -5.16
CA PRO A 51 -6.23 -9.43 -4.36
C PRO A 51 -4.98 -10.30 -4.48
N GLN A 52 -3.84 -9.68 -4.74
CA GLN A 52 -2.56 -10.35 -4.88
C GLN A 52 -1.66 -10.01 -3.69
N ILE A 53 -1.03 -11.02 -3.11
CA ILE A 53 0.04 -10.82 -2.12
C ILE A 53 1.26 -10.27 -2.87
N VAL A 54 1.78 -9.15 -2.40
CA VAL A 54 2.93 -8.48 -3.02
C VAL A 54 4.09 -8.44 -2.04
N ARG A 55 5.31 -8.49 -2.57
CA ARG A 55 6.52 -8.33 -1.76
C ARG A 55 6.98 -6.87 -1.79
N ALA A 56 7.85 -6.54 -0.85
CA ALA A 56 8.49 -5.24 -0.80
C ALA A 56 9.40 -5.03 -2.03
N SER A 57 9.53 -3.77 -2.43
CA SER A 57 10.48 -3.37 -3.47
C SER A 57 11.89 -3.90 -3.18
N GLN A 58 12.58 -4.36 -4.22
CA GLN A 58 13.97 -4.82 -4.12
C GLN A 58 14.88 -3.73 -3.50
N PHE A 59 14.65 -2.46 -3.83
CA PHE A 59 15.44 -1.35 -3.31
C PHE A 59 15.39 -1.21 -1.78
N VAL A 60 14.28 -1.62 -1.14
CA VAL A 60 14.17 -1.61 0.33
C VAL A 60 15.00 -2.74 0.95
N SER A 61 15.08 -3.89 0.27
CA SER A 61 15.86 -5.04 0.73
C SER A 61 17.37 -4.83 0.62
N GLU A 62 17.80 -3.95 -0.29
CA GLU A 62 19.20 -3.56 -0.47
C GLU A 62 19.70 -2.55 0.57
N LEU A 63 18.79 -1.86 1.28
CA LEU A 63 19.17 -0.96 2.36
C LEU A 63 19.75 -1.72 3.55
N ASN A 64 20.75 -1.13 4.21
CA ASN A 64 21.33 -1.70 5.41
C ASN A 64 20.24 -1.86 6.51
N PRO A 65 19.98 -3.08 7.01
CA PRO A 65 18.92 -3.32 7.99
C PRO A 65 19.12 -2.57 9.33
N LYS A 66 20.33 -2.05 9.59
CA LYS A 66 20.63 -1.27 10.80
C LYS A 66 20.12 0.18 10.74
N VAL A 67 19.82 0.71 9.54
CA VAL A 67 19.47 2.13 9.38
C VAL A 67 17.96 2.42 9.43
N TYR A 68 17.13 1.38 9.50
CA TYR A 68 15.68 1.54 9.55
C TYR A 68 15.03 0.53 10.49
N LYS A 69 13.87 0.89 11.02
CA LYS A 69 13.06 0.01 11.87
C LYS A 69 11.86 -0.50 11.08
N LYS A 70 11.70 -1.82 11.01
CA LYS A 70 10.50 -2.45 10.43
C LYS A 70 9.35 -2.36 11.42
N SER A 71 8.20 -1.90 10.95
CA SER A 71 6.93 -1.97 11.66
C SER A 71 5.86 -2.55 10.74
N SER A 72 5.05 -3.47 11.26
CA SER A 72 3.89 -4.00 10.56
C SER A 72 2.63 -3.38 11.15
N VAL A 73 1.84 -2.70 10.33
CA VAL A 73 0.55 -2.14 10.74
C VAL A 73 -0.57 -3.07 10.27
N GLN A 74 -1.32 -3.62 11.21
CA GLN A 74 -2.53 -4.38 10.93
C GLN A 74 -3.71 -3.42 10.97
N PHE A 75 -4.21 -3.05 9.80
CA PHE A 75 -5.45 -2.28 9.72
C PHE A 75 -6.61 -3.21 10.07
N LYS A 76 -7.20 -3.04 11.26
CA LYS A 76 -8.48 -3.69 11.56
C LYS A 76 -9.52 -3.07 10.62
N SER A 77 -10.05 -3.86 9.70
CA SER A 77 -11.24 -3.45 8.94
C SER A 77 -12.33 -3.13 9.94
N GLN A 78 -12.75 -1.86 10.03
CA GLN A 78 -13.98 -1.48 10.71
C GLN A 78 -15.17 -1.94 9.87
N ASN A 79 -15.31 -3.26 9.66
CA ASN A 79 -16.57 -3.83 9.21
C ASN A 79 -17.40 -4.12 10.45
N LYS A 80 -17.83 -3.06 11.15
CA LYS A 80 -18.99 -3.15 12.01
C LYS A 80 -20.20 -3.22 11.07
N LYS A 81 -20.55 -4.43 10.61
CA LYS A 81 -21.93 -4.68 10.19
C LYS A 81 -22.77 -4.51 11.44
N GLU A 82 -23.18 -3.28 11.74
CA GLU A 82 -24.39 -3.09 12.53
C GLU A 82 -25.48 -3.77 11.71
N LYS A 83 -25.95 -4.93 12.19
CA LYS A 83 -27.25 -5.46 11.77
C LYS A 83 -28.26 -4.39 12.17
N MET A 84 -28.53 -3.45 11.28
CA MET A 84 -29.69 -2.59 11.42
C MET A 84 -30.90 -3.50 11.22
N ASP A 85 -31.66 -3.72 12.29
CA ASP A 85 -32.88 -4.51 12.21
C ASP A 85 -33.77 -3.90 11.14
N LYS A 86 -34.19 -4.70 10.16
CA LYS A 86 -35.03 -4.23 9.03
C LYS A 86 -36.37 -3.63 9.49
N LYS A 87 -36.73 -3.77 10.77
CA LYS A 87 -37.89 -3.14 11.39
C LYS A 87 -37.75 -1.61 11.51
N ASP A 88 -36.53 -1.09 11.64
CA ASP A 88 -36.29 0.35 11.76
C ASP A 88 -36.23 1.06 10.40
N LEU A 89 -36.28 0.31 9.29
CA LEU A 89 -36.13 0.85 7.93
C LEU A 89 -37.45 1.35 7.31
N PHE A 90 -38.59 1.01 7.90
CA PHE A 90 -39.91 1.45 7.43
C PHE A 90 -40.78 1.94 8.59
N LYS A 91 -40.40 3.06 9.21
CA LYS A 91 -41.43 3.97 9.70
C LYS A 91 -42.09 4.57 8.47
N SER A 92 -43.18 3.94 8.05
CA SER A 92 -43.94 4.31 6.87
C SER A 92 -44.32 5.78 6.89
N ALA A 93 -44.40 6.42 5.72
CA ALA A 93 -44.83 7.80 5.52
C ALA A 93 -46.22 8.16 6.11
N ILE A 94 -46.93 7.17 6.68
CA ILE A 94 -48.14 7.35 7.49
C ILE A 94 -47.87 8.00 8.85
N ASP A 95 -46.66 7.89 9.42
CA ASP A 95 -46.30 8.54 10.71
C ASP A 95 -45.90 10.02 10.55
N LEU A 96 -45.96 10.58 9.32
CA LEU A 96 -45.61 11.97 9.00
C LEU A 96 -46.81 12.81 8.50
N LEU A 97 -48.03 12.27 8.60
CA LEU A 97 -49.31 12.99 8.42
C LEU A 97 -50.06 13.04 9.76
#